data_AF-A0AAW6XPJ6-F1
#
_entry.id   AF-A0AAW6XPJ6-F1
#
_cell.length_a   1.000
_cell.length_b   1.000
_cell.length_c   1.000
_cell.angle_alpha   90.00
_cell.angle_beta   90.00
_cell.angle_gamma   90.00
#
_symmetry.space_group_name_H-M   'P 1'
#
loop_
_entity.id
_entity.type
_entity.pdbx_description
1 polymer ?
#
loop_
_entity_poly.entity_id
_entity_poly.type
_entity_poly.pdbx_seq_one_letter_code
_entity_poly.pdbx_strand_id
1 'polypeptide(L)'
;MINNKKNKDPFMRMIRRRLCRHSLTIGLIVGGVTACIASFIIFIAVIYSVIIGVKGTCAPDTSNPIAGQVSGATGEWTQKGSKEYNTAKTIFDRLTKDLGVSGAAAAGALGNIAQESKFNTGAVNASDNGAGLIQWTFARTTALKSFAEKKGKSWTDLDVQIEMLENDMKNQAMWTSGKFKDNSLKTFGTTTDPKEAAERFYISQMEAGGGYASDPDGSGTKRIANAETAYKLFNGSSVKADESKLGSTGGKNTNSSSNSADSDETNCVVVSDGKWAWPFKSIKGKPQISGAQLFGNVGGGRKNGFHDGLDFGTIPYNKQDILAIHDGTVYKIDHQGSTQSDLGWFVCVKSDDGYYEVYQEFAFDPGDKDKAISVKVGDKVTAGQKIGTLDSSLSNVSHVHIGVSKKEIMAAEAHAFSNDGTWIDWSKLIEGDK
;
A
#
# COMPACT_ATOMS: atom_id res chain seq x y z
N MET A 1 59.43 78.42 -12.62
CA MET A 1 58.22 77.74 -12.11
C MET A 1 58.67 76.47 -11.39
N ILE A 2 58.33 76.38 -10.10
CA ILE A 2 58.92 75.44 -9.14
C ILE A 2 58.36 74.03 -9.32
N ASN A 3 59.28 73.07 -9.44
CA ASN A 3 59.08 71.64 -9.34
C ASN A 3 58.47 71.27 -7.98
N ASN A 4 57.36 70.50 -7.95
CA ASN A 4 56.91 69.88 -6.71
C ASN A 4 56.56 68.40 -6.94
N LYS A 5 57.59 67.56 -6.85
CA LYS A 5 57.48 66.11 -6.74
C LYS A 5 56.72 65.79 -5.44
N LYS A 6 55.52 65.23 -5.58
CA LYS A 6 54.74 64.67 -4.46
C LYS A 6 55.53 63.53 -3.81
N ASN A 7 56.26 63.86 -2.76
CA ASN A 7 56.87 62.90 -1.84
C ASN A 7 55.72 62.24 -1.06
N LYS A 8 55.19 61.13 -1.56
CA LYS A 8 54.24 60.30 -0.81
C LYS A 8 55.04 59.54 0.24
N ASP A 9 55.02 60.09 1.45
CA ASP A 9 55.65 59.56 2.65
C ASP A 9 55.51 58.02 2.75
N PRO A 10 56.63 57.27 2.74
CA PRO A 10 56.66 55.82 2.90
C PRO A 10 55.95 55.34 4.17
N PHE A 11 55.96 56.15 5.23
CA PHE A 11 55.31 55.88 6.51
C PHE A 11 53.78 55.90 6.37
N MET A 12 53.23 56.90 5.69
CA MET A 12 51.80 56.98 5.38
C MET A 12 51.32 55.84 4.46
N ARG A 13 52.18 55.36 3.56
CA ARG A 13 51.88 54.19 2.70
C ARG A 13 51.88 52.88 3.51
N MET A 14 52.73 52.76 4.52
CA MET A 14 52.78 51.61 5.43
C MET A 14 51.58 51.59 6.38
N ILE A 15 51.19 52.74 6.92
CA ILE A 15 50.00 52.90 7.78
C ILE A 15 48.73 52.54 7.01
N ARG A 16 48.55 53.05 5.77
CA ARG A 16 47.40 52.66 4.93
C ARG A 16 47.32 51.16 4.67
N ARG A 17 48.45 50.48 4.43
CA ARG A 17 48.47 49.03 4.19
C ARG A 17 48.17 48.22 5.46
N ARG A 18 48.63 48.67 6.65
CA ARG A 18 48.31 48.03 7.93
C ARG A 18 46.85 48.24 8.35
N LEU A 19 46.30 49.43 8.12
CA LEU A 19 44.87 49.72 8.37
C LEU A 19 43.97 48.91 7.43
N CYS A 20 44.29 48.85 6.13
CA CYS A 20 43.49 48.10 5.15
C CYS A 20 43.45 46.59 5.43
N ARG A 21 44.57 46.01 5.89
CA ARG A 21 44.63 44.61 6.33
C ARG A 21 43.81 44.36 7.61
N HIS A 22 43.87 45.25 8.60
CA HIS A 22 43.03 45.10 9.81
C HIS A 22 41.54 45.24 9.51
N SER A 23 41.14 46.16 8.62
CA SER A 23 39.73 46.29 8.20
C SER A 23 39.23 45.09 7.39
N LEU A 24 40.09 44.39 6.63
CA LEU A 24 39.71 43.16 5.92
C LEU A 24 39.52 41.98 6.89
N THR A 25 40.40 41.82 7.87
CA THR A 25 40.31 40.72 8.86
C THR A 25 39.12 40.93 9.81
N ILE A 26 38.83 42.16 10.21
CA ILE A 26 37.65 42.51 11.02
C ILE A 26 36.36 42.29 10.21
N GLY A 27 36.34 42.65 8.91
CA GLY A 27 35.18 42.42 8.04
C GLY A 27 34.84 40.94 7.84
N LEU A 28 35.83 40.05 7.75
CA LEU A 28 35.63 38.60 7.65
C LEU A 28 35.13 37.97 8.96
N ILE A 29 35.64 38.43 10.11
CA ILE A 29 35.19 37.94 11.43
C ILE A 29 33.79 38.45 11.74
N VAL A 30 33.50 39.73 11.51
CA VAL A 30 32.17 40.30 11.74
C VAL A 30 31.15 39.72 10.77
N GLY A 31 31.48 39.57 9.48
CA GLY A 31 30.62 38.97 8.47
C GLY A 31 30.27 37.50 8.76
N GLY A 32 31.27 36.70 9.16
CA GLY A 32 31.06 35.30 9.55
C GLY A 32 30.22 35.14 10.83
N VAL A 33 30.45 36.00 11.84
CA VAL A 33 29.66 35.99 13.08
C VAL A 33 28.22 36.45 12.82
N THR A 34 27.99 37.45 11.96
CA THR A 34 26.62 37.86 11.59
C THR A 34 25.87 36.80 10.78
N ALA A 35 26.55 36.07 9.90
CA ALA A 35 25.92 34.99 9.12
C ALA A 35 25.54 33.80 10.01
N CYS A 36 26.37 33.45 11.00
CA CYS A 36 26.07 32.40 11.98
C CYS A 36 24.97 32.80 12.97
N ILE A 37 24.90 34.07 13.37
CA ILE A 37 23.81 34.57 14.22
C ILE A 37 22.50 34.62 13.44
N ALA A 38 22.51 35.05 12.17
CA ALA A 38 21.31 35.05 11.33
C ALA A 38 20.78 33.63 11.07
N SER A 39 21.65 32.66 10.79
CA SER A 39 21.23 31.26 10.61
C SER A 39 20.78 30.61 11.93
N PHE A 40 21.35 30.98 13.07
CA PHE A 40 20.90 30.55 14.39
C PHE A 40 19.57 31.19 14.79
N ILE A 41 19.32 32.47 14.45
CA ILE A 41 18.03 33.14 14.63
C ILE A 41 16.97 32.53 13.73
N ILE A 42 17.29 32.16 12.49
CA ILE A 42 16.36 31.45 11.59
C ILE A 42 16.08 30.04 12.11
N PHE A 43 17.08 29.33 12.62
CA PHE A 43 16.91 28.02 13.24
C PHE A 43 16.06 28.09 14.52
N ILE A 44 16.29 29.10 15.37
CA ILE A 44 15.43 29.40 16.52
C ILE A 44 14.04 29.81 16.05
N ALA A 45 13.87 30.62 15.01
CA ALA A 45 12.57 31.02 14.48
C ALA A 45 11.82 29.83 13.88
N VAL A 46 12.48 28.88 13.23
CA VAL A 46 11.89 27.62 12.73
C VAL A 46 11.50 26.73 13.91
N ILE A 47 12.34 26.58 14.94
CA ILE A 47 12.00 25.87 16.18
C ILE A 47 10.83 26.56 16.90
N TYR A 48 10.84 27.90 16.97
CA TYR A 48 9.79 28.71 17.60
C TYR A 48 8.50 28.68 16.77
N SER A 49 8.57 28.52 15.44
CA SER A 49 7.41 28.31 14.57
C SER A 49 6.83 26.90 14.71
N VAL A 50 7.69 25.90 14.93
CA VAL A 50 7.28 24.53 15.25
C VAL A 50 6.68 24.45 16.67
N ILE A 51 7.17 25.27 17.62
CA ILE A 51 6.64 25.37 18.99
C ILE A 51 5.36 26.24 19.05
N ILE A 52 5.25 27.31 18.26
CA ILE A 52 4.05 28.19 18.21
C ILE A 52 2.97 27.67 17.25
N GLY A 53 3.32 26.80 16.30
CA GLY A 53 2.36 25.95 15.59
C GLY A 53 1.59 25.01 16.52
N VAL A 54 2.04 24.89 17.78
CA VAL A 54 1.32 24.26 18.89
C VAL A 54 0.84 25.33 19.87
N LYS A 55 0.08 26.33 19.41
CA LYS A 55 -0.86 27.01 20.30
C LYS A 55 -2.11 26.16 20.44
N GLY A 56 -1.99 25.14 21.29
CA GLY A 56 -3.13 24.68 22.05
C GLY A 56 -3.64 25.85 22.89
N THR A 57 -4.87 26.30 22.62
CA THR A 57 -5.65 26.93 23.69
C THR A 57 -6.12 25.81 24.60
N CYS A 58 -5.25 25.41 25.52
CA CYS A 58 -5.69 24.84 26.78
C CYS A 58 -6.15 26.03 27.63
N ALA A 59 -7.42 26.44 27.46
CA ALA A 59 -8.14 26.85 28.65
C ALA A 59 -8.26 25.57 29.49
N PRO A 60 -7.97 25.58 30.81
CA PRO A 60 -8.42 24.50 31.65
C PRO A 60 -9.95 24.60 31.64
N ASP A 61 -10.57 23.79 30.79
CA ASP A 61 -11.99 23.52 30.90
C ASP A 61 -12.19 22.83 32.24
N THR A 62 -12.47 23.66 33.24
CA THR A 62 -12.85 23.29 34.60
C THR A 62 -14.35 23.06 34.66
N SER A 63 -15.04 22.91 33.52
CA SER A 63 -16.26 22.12 33.51
C SER A 63 -15.87 20.66 33.71
N ASN A 64 -16.01 20.29 34.98
CA ASN A 64 -16.00 18.99 35.61
C ASN A 64 -15.91 17.79 34.65
N PRO A 65 -15.03 16.84 34.95
CA PRO A 65 -14.66 15.79 34.03
C PRO A 65 -15.87 14.90 33.79
N ILE A 66 -16.03 14.38 32.56
CA ILE A 66 -16.53 13.01 32.47
C ILE A 66 -15.37 12.12 32.93
N ALA A 67 -15.08 12.18 34.24
CA ALA A 67 -14.45 11.12 34.99
C ALA A 67 -15.55 10.07 35.24
N GLY A 68 -16.11 9.56 34.14
CA GLY A 68 -16.51 8.19 34.15
C GLY A 68 -15.21 7.44 33.94
N GLN A 69 -14.73 6.70 34.95
CA GLN A 69 -13.92 5.53 34.65
C GLN A 69 -14.62 4.83 33.49
N VAL A 70 -14.00 4.86 32.31
CA VAL A 70 -14.48 4.01 31.24
C VAL A 70 -14.01 2.62 31.61
N SER A 71 -14.83 1.94 32.42
CA SER A 71 -14.52 0.63 32.95
C SER A 71 -14.39 -0.33 31.78
N GLY A 72 -13.19 -0.85 31.53
CA GLY A 72 -12.98 -1.91 30.54
C GLY A 72 -11.60 -1.90 29.90
N ALA A 73 -11.06 -0.72 29.58
CA ALA A 73 -9.76 -0.58 28.92
C ALA A 73 -8.68 0.00 29.85
N THR A 74 -7.45 -0.47 29.71
CA THR A 74 -6.28 0.04 30.46
C THR A 74 -5.21 0.53 29.48
N GLY A 75 -4.46 1.59 29.87
CA GLY A 75 -3.35 2.14 29.09
C GLY A 75 -3.40 3.65 28.88
N GLU A 76 -2.26 4.23 28.52
CA GLU A 76 -2.05 5.69 28.38
C GLU A 76 -2.97 6.34 27.34
N TRP A 77 -3.43 5.60 26.34
CA TRP A 77 -4.34 6.11 25.31
C TRP A 77 -5.71 6.56 25.84
N THR A 78 -6.07 6.16 27.06
CA THR A 78 -7.29 6.61 27.76
C THR A 78 -7.11 7.97 28.45
N GLN A 79 -5.88 8.46 28.58
CA GLN A 79 -5.53 9.69 29.29
C GLN A 79 -5.44 10.86 28.31
N LYS A 80 -6.40 11.79 28.38
CA LYS A 80 -6.44 12.96 27.49
C LYS A 80 -5.13 13.75 27.55
N GLY A 81 -4.50 13.93 26.39
CA GLY A 81 -3.23 14.66 26.25
C GLY A 81 -1.97 13.78 26.22
N SER A 82 -2.06 12.48 26.50
CA SER A 82 -0.95 11.56 26.28
C SER A 82 -0.63 11.41 24.78
N LYS A 83 0.57 10.91 24.46
CA LYS A 83 0.98 10.64 23.07
C LYS A 83 0.02 9.63 22.42
N GLU A 84 -0.27 8.55 23.12
CA GLU A 84 -1.11 7.46 22.66
C GLU A 84 -2.58 7.90 22.51
N TYR A 85 -3.07 8.79 23.38
CA TYR A 85 -4.40 9.40 23.24
C TYR A 85 -4.48 10.24 21.98
N ASN A 86 -3.46 11.07 21.71
CA ASN A 86 -3.42 11.88 20.51
C ASN A 86 -3.32 11.02 19.24
N THR A 87 -2.56 9.92 19.28
CA THR A 87 -2.55 8.92 18.20
C THR A 87 -3.95 8.33 17.97
N ALA A 88 -4.61 7.83 19.01
CA ALA A 88 -5.95 7.27 18.93
C ALA A 88 -6.96 8.28 18.37
N LYS A 89 -6.90 9.53 18.86
CA LYS A 89 -7.77 10.62 18.39
C LYS A 89 -7.54 10.94 16.92
N THR A 90 -6.29 11.00 16.46
CA THR A 90 -5.95 11.26 15.05
C THR A 90 -6.51 10.15 14.16
N ILE A 91 -6.36 8.88 14.54
CA ILE A 91 -6.92 7.75 13.79
C ILE A 91 -8.44 7.86 13.74
N PHE A 92 -9.10 8.12 14.88
CA PHE A 92 -10.55 8.29 14.93
C PHE A 92 -11.03 9.43 14.01
N ASP A 93 -10.37 10.58 14.05
CA ASP A 93 -10.69 11.72 13.20
C ASP A 93 -10.51 11.40 11.71
N ARG A 94 -9.42 10.72 11.33
CA ARG A 94 -9.12 10.33 9.95
C ARG A 94 -10.15 9.32 9.40
N LEU A 95 -10.44 8.28 10.16
CA LEU A 95 -11.44 7.28 9.77
C LEU A 95 -12.84 7.91 9.62
N THR A 96 -13.24 8.78 10.54
CA THR A 96 -14.59 9.39 10.49
C THR A 96 -14.73 10.50 9.46
N LYS A 97 -13.73 11.38 9.32
CA LYS A 97 -13.82 12.56 8.46
C LYS A 97 -13.37 12.29 7.03
N ASP A 98 -12.31 11.50 6.86
CA ASP A 98 -11.70 11.28 5.54
C ASP A 98 -12.23 10.00 4.90
N LEU A 99 -12.25 8.89 5.64
CA LEU A 99 -12.81 7.63 5.16
C LEU A 99 -14.34 7.60 5.22
N GLY A 100 -14.96 8.37 6.12
CA GLY A 100 -16.41 8.51 6.22
C GLY A 100 -17.11 7.41 7.01
N VAL A 101 -16.39 6.62 7.81
CA VAL A 101 -17.04 5.59 8.64
C VAL A 101 -17.75 6.22 9.85
N SER A 102 -18.74 5.53 10.40
CA SER A 102 -19.44 5.96 11.62
C SER A 102 -18.49 6.03 12.83
N GLY A 103 -18.91 6.75 13.88
CA GLY A 103 -18.16 6.76 15.13
C GLY A 103 -18.08 5.39 15.81
N ALA A 104 -19.06 4.51 15.60
CA ALA A 104 -19.04 3.13 16.10
C ALA A 104 -18.03 2.27 15.33
N ALA A 105 -17.99 2.40 14.00
CA ALA A 105 -17.02 1.74 13.14
C ALA A 105 -15.57 2.15 13.49
N ALA A 106 -15.31 3.46 13.57
CA ALA A 106 -14.01 3.97 13.98
C ALA A 106 -13.60 3.47 15.38
N ALA A 107 -14.53 3.48 16.34
CA ALA A 107 -14.29 2.95 17.68
C ALA A 107 -13.96 1.44 17.66
N GLY A 108 -14.60 0.65 16.80
CA GLY A 108 -14.30 -0.77 16.60
C GLY A 108 -12.88 -1.03 16.11
N ALA A 109 -12.40 -0.25 15.13
CA ALA A 109 -11.01 -0.32 14.66
C ALA A 109 -10.02 0.08 15.77
N LEU A 110 -10.32 1.16 16.51
CA LEU A 110 -9.52 1.58 17.66
C LEU A 110 -9.44 0.52 18.75
N GLY A 111 -10.52 -0.23 18.98
CA GLY A 111 -10.54 -1.33 19.96
C GLY A 111 -9.52 -2.43 19.65
N ASN A 112 -9.33 -2.72 18.36
CA ASN A 112 -8.32 -3.65 17.86
C ASN A 112 -6.91 -3.08 18.00
N ILE A 113 -6.68 -1.86 17.53
CA ILE A 113 -5.38 -1.16 17.63
C ILE A 113 -4.90 -1.07 19.09
N ALA A 114 -5.81 -0.82 20.03
CA ALA A 114 -5.51 -0.79 21.45
C ALA A 114 -4.96 -2.14 21.97
N GLN A 115 -5.52 -3.24 21.48
CA GLN A 115 -5.09 -4.59 21.83
C GLN A 115 -3.76 -4.96 21.15
N GLU A 116 -3.57 -4.55 19.90
CA GLU A 116 -2.38 -4.86 19.10
C GLU A 116 -1.13 -4.11 19.54
N SER A 117 -1.24 -2.79 19.71
CA SER A 117 -0.07 -1.92 19.86
C SER A 117 -0.18 -0.92 21.00
N LYS A 118 -1.35 -0.81 21.63
CA LYS A 118 -1.67 0.28 22.58
C LYS A 118 -1.43 1.66 21.96
N PHE A 119 -1.65 1.79 20.65
CA PHE A 119 -1.40 3.00 19.85
C PHE A 119 0.08 3.41 19.73
N ASN A 120 1.01 2.49 19.98
CA ASN A 120 2.42 2.71 19.71
C ASN A 120 2.77 2.35 18.25
N THR A 121 3.02 3.37 17.42
CA THR A 121 3.40 3.16 16.00
C THR A 121 4.73 2.43 15.83
N GLY A 122 5.60 2.40 16.84
CA GLY A 122 6.85 1.65 16.84
C GLY A 122 6.75 0.24 17.42
N ALA A 123 5.55 -0.24 17.76
CA ALA A 123 5.37 -1.58 18.31
C ALA A 123 5.87 -2.65 17.34
N VAL A 124 6.65 -3.60 17.86
CA VAL A 124 7.18 -4.75 17.11
C VAL A 124 7.03 -6.01 17.95
N ASN A 125 6.58 -7.07 17.33
CA ASN A 125 6.54 -8.41 17.90
C ASN A 125 7.53 -9.31 17.16
N ALA A 126 8.54 -9.79 17.87
CA ALA A 126 9.59 -10.63 17.30
C ALA A 126 9.08 -12.04 16.95
N SER A 127 7.98 -12.47 17.58
CA SER A 127 7.49 -13.86 17.52
C SER A 127 6.77 -14.17 16.20
N ASP A 128 6.08 -13.19 15.64
CA ASP A 128 5.27 -13.27 14.41
C ASP A 128 5.68 -12.22 13.35
N ASN A 129 6.78 -11.49 13.61
CA ASN A 129 7.27 -10.38 12.81
C ASN A 129 6.24 -9.23 12.66
N GLY A 130 5.31 -9.07 13.60
CA GLY A 130 4.34 -7.98 13.65
C GLY A 130 4.97 -6.61 13.83
N ALA A 131 4.44 -5.59 13.16
CA ALA A 131 4.86 -4.21 13.32
C ALA A 131 3.70 -3.21 13.23
N GLY A 132 3.80 -2.10 13.97
CA GLY A 132 2.89 -0.95 13.85
C GLY A 132 1.54 -1.11 14.55
N LEU A 133 0.61 -0.20 14.22
CA LEU A 133 -0.66 0.01 14.93
C LEU A 133 -1.55 -1.23 15.03
N ILE A 134 -1.71 -1.96 13.93
CA ILE A 134 -2.51 -3.20 13.88
C ILE A 134 -1.63 -4.45 13.80
N GLN A 135 -0.36 -4.35 14.22
CA GLN A 135 0.64 -5.42 14.12
C GLN A 135 0.60 -6.12 12.76
N TRP A 136 0.76 -5.37 11.67
CA TRP A 136 0.95 -5.96 10.34
C TRP A 136 2.05 -7.03 10.43
N THR A 137 1.71 -8.30 10.19
CA THR A 137 2.61 -9.45 10.35
C THR A 137 3.14 -9.94 9.01
N PHE A 138 4.26 -10.68 9.04
CA PHE A 138 4.86 -11.34 7.88
C PHE A 138 5.00 -10.43 6.64
N ALA A 139 4.34 -10.77 5.53
CA ALA A 139 4.39 -10.00 4.29
C ALA A 139 3.79 -8.59 4.44
N ARG A 140 2.84 -8.40 5.36
CA ARG A 140 2.25 -7.08 5.63
C ARG A 140 3.23 -6.17 6.36
N THR A 141 4.14 -6.69 7.16
CA THR A 141 5.27 -5.95 7.74
C THR A 141 6.17 -5.37 6.66
N THR A 142 6.49 -6.18 5.65
CA THR A 142 7.27 -5.75 4.48
C THR A 142 6.48 -4.71 3.68
N ALA A 143 5.18 -4.94 3.46
CA ALA A 143 4.32 -3.97 2.77
C ALA A 143 4.29 -2.61 3.49
N LEU A 144 4.23 -2.59 4.82
CA LEU A 144 4.31 -1.36 5.62
C LEU A 144 5.63 -0.62 5.42
N LYS A 145 6.76 -1.34 5.52
CA LYS A 145 8.09 -0.74 5.35
C LYS A 145 8.27 -0.19 3.95
N SER A 146 7.87 -0.94 2.93
CA SER A 146 7.94 -0.48 1.53
C SER A 146 6.99 0.68 1.25
N PHE A 147 5.80 0.70 1.87
CA PHE A 147 4.85 1.79 1.74
C PHE A 147 5.42 3.10 2.34
N ALA A 148 6.11 2.99 3.47
CA ALA A 148 6.81 4.10 4.09
C ALA A 148 7.99 4.61 3.24
N GLU A 149 8.80 3.68 2.72
CA GLU A 149 9.96 3.99 1.88
C GLU A 149 9.55 4.74 0.60
N LYS A 150 8.48 4.31 -0.07
CA LYS A 150 7.92 5.00 -1.24
C LYS A 150 7.48 6.43 -0.95
N LYS A 151 7.16 6.73 0.31
CA LYS A 151 6.79 8.08 0.77
C LYS A 151 7.99 8.87 1.32
N GLY A 152 9.20 8.29 1.30
CA GLY A 152 10.38 8.89 1.92
C GLY A 152 10.24 9.07 3.43
N LYS A 153 9.41 8.25 4.09
CA LYS A 153 9.07 8.35 5.50
C LYS A 153 9.46 7.08 6.26
N SER A 154 9.58 7.21 7.59
CA SER A 154 9.75 6.05 8.48
C SER A 154 8.49 5.19 8.50
N TRP A 155 8.63 3.87 8.58
CA TRP A 155 7.49 2.97 8.79
C TRP A 155 6.77 3.20 10.11
N THR A 156 7.43 3.84 11.08
CA THR A 156 6.85 4.26 12.38
C THR A 156 6.07 5.59 12.31
N ASP A 157 6.04 6.25 11.15
CA ASP A 157 5.29 7.50 10.93
C ASP A 157 3.79 7.23 11.04
N LEU A 158 3.08 8.07 11.81
CA LEU A 158 1.67 7.89 12.07
C LEU A 158 0.82 8.03 10.80
N ASP A 159 1.12 9.01 9.94
CA ASP A 159 0.34 9.22 8.72
C ASP A 159 0.52 8.05 7.75
N VAL A 160 1.73 7.50 7.65
CA VAL A 160 2.01 6.31 6.84
C VAL A 160 1.17 5.12 7.31
N GLN A 161 1.13 4.86 8.62
CA GLN A 161 0.38 3.73 9.15
C GLN A 161 -1.14 3.93 9.03
N ILE A 162 -1.65 5.17 9.21
CA ILE A 162 -3.07 5.48 8.99
C ILE A 162 -3.45 5.29 7.52
N GLU A 163 -2.64 5.78 6.59
CA GLU A 163 -2.93 5.65 5.17
C GLU A 163 -2.87 4.19 4.70
N MET A 164 -1.94 3.39 5.26
CA MET A 164 -1.94 1.94 5.01
C MET A 164 -3.20 1.26 5.58
N LEU A 165 -3.61 1.61 6.79
CA LEU A 165 -4.84 1.11 7.39
C LEU A 165 -6.08 1.48 6.55
N GLU A 166 -6.19 2.73 6.09
CA GLU A 166 -7.28 3.17 5.21
C GLU A 166 -7.27 2.42 3.87
N ASN A 167 -6.10 2.14 3.31
CA ASN A 167 -5.97 1.34 2.09
C ASN A 167 -6.40 -0.10 2.30
N ASP A 168 -5.99 -0.72 3.40
CA ASP A 168 -6.48 -2.04 3.79
C ASP A 168 -8.01 -1.99 3.96
N MET A 169 -8.56 -0.93 4.58
CA MET A 169 -10.00 -0.80 4.82
C MET A 169 -10.79 -0.56 3.53
N LYS A 170 -10.21 0.06 2.51
CA LYS A 170 -10.84 0.18 1.18
C LYS A 170 -10.77 -1.10 0.38
N ASN A 171 -9.86 -2.02 0.73
CA ASN A 171 -9.73 -3.30 0.06
C ASN A 171 -10.79 -4.30 0.55
N GLN A 172 -11.75 -4.62 -0.31
CA GLN A 172 -12.82 -5.56 0.00
C GLN A 172 -12.30 -6.95 0.46
N ALA A 173 -11.16 -7.40 -0.06
CA ALA A 173 -10.57 -8.68 0.35
C ALA A 173 -10.15 -8.67 1.82
N MET A 174 -9.77 -7.50 2.36
CA MET A 174 -9.38 -7.38 3.77
C MET A 174 -10.55 -7.58 4.73
N TRP A 175 -11.78 -7.44 4.25
CA TRP A 175 -12.98 -7.66 5.05
C TRP A 175 -13.43 -9.12 5.10
N THR A 176 -12.86 -10.01 4.29
CA THR A 176 -13.22 -11.44 4.27
C THR A 176 -13.17 -12.03 5.67
N SER A 177 -14.23 -12.72 6.09
CA SER A 177 -14.32 -13.37 7.40
C SER A 177 -15.14 -14.65 7.34
N GLY A 178 -14.91 -15.57 8.30
CA GLY A 178 -15.68 -16.81 8.40
C GLY A 178 -17.11 -16.65 8.93
N LYS A 179 -17.44 -15.52 9.58
CA LYS A 179 -18.74 -15.29 10.27
C LYS A 179 -19.64 -14.32 9.51
N PHE A 180 -19.12 -13.17 9.08
CA PHE A 180 -19.91 -12.15 8.38
C PHE A 180 -19.77 -12.34 6.87
N LYS A 181 -20.85 -12.83 6.25
CA LYS A 181 -20.92 -13.03 4.79
C LYS A 181 -20.86 -11.70 4.02
N ASP A 182 -21.46 -10.64 4.59
CA ASP A 182 -21.44 -9.28 4.05
C ASP A 182 -20.56 -8.37 4.91
N ASN A 183 -19.25 -8.62 4.89
CA ASN A 183 -18.27 -7.75 5.52
C ASN A 183 -17.54 -6.94 4.44
N SER A 184 -17.58 -5.62 4.55
CA SER A 184 -17.05 -4.67 3.57
C SER A 184 -16.79 -3.34 4.26
N LEU A 185 -16.07 -2.42 3.60
CA LEU A 185 -15.94 -1.05 4.10
C LEU A 185 -17.31 -0.41 4.31
N LYS A 186 -18.26 -0.66 3.40
CA LYS A 186 -19.61 -0.08 3.51
C LYS A 186 -20.35 -0.64 4.71
N THR A 187 -20.45 -1.96 4.85
CA THR A 187 -21.19 -2.60 5.94
C THR A 187 -20.55 -2.35 7.30
N PHE A 188 -19.22 -2.45 7.40
CA PHE A 188 -18.46 -2.04 8.58
C PHE A 188 -18.66 -0.55 8.88
N GLY A 189 -18.45 0.30 7.87
CA GLY A 189 -18.48 1.75 8.00
C GLY A 189 -19.83 2.30 8.43
N THR A 190 -20.93 1.62 8.10
CA THR A 190 -22.29 1.98 8.53
C THR A 190 -22.72 1.34 9.86
N THR A 191 -21.92 0.45 10.45
CA THR A 191 -22.28 -0.21 11.71
C THR A 191 -22.49 0.83 12.82
N THR A 192 -23.50 0.64 13.66
CA THR A 192 -23.83 1.56 14.78
C THR A 192 -23.46 1.02 16.15
N ASP A 193 -23.11 -0.27 16.25
CA ASP A 193 -22.67 -0.91 17.49
C ASP A 193 -21.13 -1.05 17.51
N PRO A 194 -20.41 -0.38 18.44
CA PRO A 194 -18.95 -0.52 18.53
C PRO A 194 -18.50 -1.95 18.84
N LYS A 195 -19.34 -2.80 19.45
CA LYS A 195 -19.02 -4.21 19.71
C LYS A 195 -18.96 -5.01 18.42
N GLU A 196 -20.01 -4.90 17.61
CA GLU A 196 -20.08 -5.53 16.30
C GLU A 196 -18.95 -5.02 15.39
N ALA A 197 -18.67 -3.72 15.42
CA ALA A 197 -17.55 -3.15 14.67
C ALA A 197 -16.20 -3.74 15.10
N ALA A 198 -15.94 -3.86 16.41
CA ALA A 198 -14.72 -4.49 16.92
C ALA A 198 -14.58 -5.93 16.44
N GLU A 199 -15.68 -6.70 16.45
CA GLU A 199 -15.69 -8.08 15.96
C GLU A 199 -15.45 -8.14 14.45
N ARG A 200 -16.18 -7.36 13.65
CA ARG A 200 -16.04 -7.31 12.18
C ARG A 200 -14.62 -7.03 11.75
N PHE A 201 -13.92 -6.12 12.44
CA PHE A 201 -12.53 -5.81 12.19
C PHE A 201 -11.62 -6.98 12.62
N TYR A 202 -11.81 -7.48 13.85
CA TYR A 202 -10.99 -8.55 14.43
C TYR A 202 -11.01 -9.84 13.59
N ILE A 203 -12.18 -10.26 13.11
CA ILE A 203 -12.32 -11.54 12.39
C ILE A 203 -12.08 -11.42 10.88
N SER A 204 -11.88 -10.20 10.40
CA SER A 204 -11.50 -9.96 9.01
C SER A 204 -10.01 -10.20 8.81
N GLN A 205 -9.53 -10.17 7.57
CA GLN A 205 -8.09 -10.29 7.28
C GLN A 205 -7.25 -9.12 7.82
N MET A 206 -7.89 -8.07 8.36
CA MET A 206 -7.19 -7.00 9.08
C MET A 206 -6.36 -7.52 10.25
N GLU A 207 -6.96 -8.40 11.06
CA GLU A 207 -6.35 -9.01 12.26
C GLU A 207 -6.32 -10.54 12.18
N ALA A 208 -7.09 -11.13 11.26
CA ALA A 208 -7.25 -12.58 11.06
C ALA A 208 -7.55 -13.34 12.36
N GLY A 209 -8.29 -12.70 13.27
CA GLY A 209 -8.64 -13.23 14.58
C GLY A 209 -9.65 -14.37 14.54
N GLY A 210 -9.59 -15.26 15.52
CA GLY A 210 -10.48 -16.43 15.63
C GLY A 210 -11.94 -16.10 16.02
N GLY A 211 -12.25 -14.83 16.33
CA GLY A 211 -13.57 -14.41 16.80
C GLY A 211 -13.87 -14.80 18.25
N TYR A 212 -15.12 -14.59 18.68
CA TYR A 212 -15.51 -14.63 20.11
C TYR A 212 -16.11 -15.97 20.55
N ALA A 213 -16.51 -16.82 19.59
CA ALA A 213 -17.15 -18.10 19.87
C ALA A 213 -16.19 -19.10 20.55
N SER A 214 -14.88 -18.85 20.44
CA SER A 214 -13.82 -19.48 21.22
C SER A 214 -12.75 -18.43 21.52
N ASP A 215 -12.91 -17.67 22.63
CA ASP A 215 -11.98 -16.61 23.10
C ASP A 215 -11.16 -17.09 24.31
N PRO A 216 -10.32 -18.14 24.18
CA PRO A 216 -9.65 -18.76 25.32
C PRO A 216 -8.65 -17.83 26.03
N ASP A 217 -8.17 -16.79 25.34
CA ASP A 217 -7.23 -15.78 25.87
C ASP A 217 -7.90 -14.43 26.24
N GLY A 218 -9.22 -14.33 26.02
CA GLY A 218 -10.00 -13.12 26.27
C GLY A 218 -9.65 -11.95 25.33
N SER A 219 -8.89 -12.18 24.26
CA SER A 219 -8.41 -11.14 23.34
C SER A 219 -9.57 -10.47 22.61
N GLY A 220 -10.58 -11.24 22.19
CA GLY A 220 -11.80 -10.68 21.60
C GLY A 220 -12.51 -9.76 22.59
N THR A 221 -12.77 -10.27 23.80
CA THR A 221 -13.50 -9.53 24.86
C THR A 221 -12.83 -8.20 25.20
N LYS A 222 -11.48 -8.18 25.27
CA LYS A 222 -10.71 -6.95 25.48
C LYS A 222 -10.88 -5.94 24.34
N ARG A 223 -10.89 -6.38 23.08
CA ARG A 223 -11.13 -5.50 21.91
C ARG A 223 -12.50 -4.85 21.96
N ILE A 224 -13.53 -5.57 22.39
CA ILE A 224 -14.87 -5.00 22.61
C ILE A 224 -14.83 -3.92 23.70
N ALA A 225 -14.24 -4.21 24.85
CA ALA A 225 -14.14 -3.25 25.94
C ALA A 225 -13.35 -1.99 25.54
N ASN A 226 -12.29 -2.15 24.74
CA ASN A 226 -11.53 -1.06 24.16
C ASN A 226 -12.37 -0.25 23.15
N ALA A 227 -13.16 -0.90 22.30
CA ALA A 227 -14.03 -0.21 21.34
C ALA A 227 -15.13 0.60 22.04
N GLU A 228 -15.80 0.02 23.05
CA GLU A 228 -16.76 0.76 23.88
C GLU A 228 -16.10 1.96 24.57
N THR A 229 -14.82 1.81 24.96
CA THR A 229 -14.05 2.89 25.56
C THR A 229 -13.78 4.01 24.57
N ALA A 230 -13.27 3.69 23.39
CA ALA A 230 -13.02 4.65 22.32
C ALA A 230 -14.32 5.36 21.88
N TYR A 231 -15.43 4.62 21.80
CA TYR A 231 -16.74 5.17 21.43
C TYR A 231 -17.21 6.25 22.41
N LYS A 232 -17.04 6.04 23.72
CA LYS A 232 -17.34 7.05 24.75
C LYS A 232 -16.34 8.20 24.72
N LEU A 233 -15.04 7.88 24.65
CA LEU A 233 -13.95 8.85 24.75
C LEU A 233 -13.92 9.87 23.60
N PHE A 234 -14.29 9.44 22.40
CA PHE A 234 -14.29 10.27 21.18
C PHE A 234 -15.70 10.66 20.71
N ASN A 235 -16.71 10.54 21.58
CA ASN A 235 -18.10 10.94 21.31
C ASN A 235 -18.67 10.29 20.04
N GLY A 236 -18.41 9.00 19.83
CA GLY A 236 -18.75 8.27 18.61
C GLY A 236 -20.25 8.21 18.31
N SER A 237 -21.11 8.38 19.31
CA SER A 237 -22.57 8.48 19.12
C SER A 237 -23.02 9.71 18.32
N SER A 238 -22.19 10.75 18.27
CA SER A 238 -22.46 11.96 17.49
C SER A 238 -22.06 11.85 16.02
N VAL A 239 -21.33 10.79 15.64
CA VAL A 239 -20.73 10.66 14.31
C VAL A 239 -21.46 9.60 13.49
N LYS A 240 -22.22 10.06 12.49
CA LYS A 240 -22.87 9.19 11.49
C LYS A 240 -21.91 8.88 10.35
N ALA A 241 -22.11 7.73 9.71
CA ALA A 241 -21.39 7.38 8.50
C ALA A 241 -21.73 8.36 7.36
N ASP A 242 -20.72 8.72 6.58
CA ASP A 242 -20.87 9.40 5.30
C ASP A 242 -20.84 8.35 4.19
N GLU A 243 -22.00 7.75 3.92
CA GLU A 243 -22.12 6.67 2.93
C GLU A 243 -21.66 7.06 1.53
N SER A 244 -21.62 8.36 1.19
CA SER A 244 -21.11 8.82 -0.10
C SER A 244 -19.61 8.53 -0.28
N LYS A 245 -18.86 8.48 0.82
CA LYS A 245 -17.42 8.13 0.85
C LYS A 245 -17.18 6.63 0.99
N LEU A 246 -18.21 5.88 1.36
CA LEU A 246 -18.17 4.42 1.56
C LEU A 246 -18.57 3.64 0.29
N GLY A 247 -18.87 4.34 -0.81
CA GLY A 247 -19.27 3.76 -2.09
C GLY A 247 -18.13 3.02 -2.79
N SER A 248 -18.30 1.71 -2.95
CA SER A 248 -17.66 0.94 -4.02
C SER A 248 -18.36 1.30 -5.33
N THR A 249 -17.65 1.88 -6.30
CA THR A 249 -18.17 2.05 -7.66
C THR A 249 -18.42 0.68 -8.30
N GLY A 250 -19.65 0.19 -8.20
CA GLY A 250 -20.24 -0.69 -9.19
C GLY A 250 -20.74 0.17 -10.35
N GLY A 251 -20.05 0.16 -11.49
CA GLY A 251 -20.36 1.00 -12.65
C GLY A 251 -21.18 0.28 -13.71
N LYS A 252 -22.47 0.61 -13.82
CA LYS A 252 -23.32 0.34 -14.99
C LYS A 252 -22.91 1.22 -16.18
N ASN A 253 -23.04 0.62 -17.36
CA ASN A 253 -22.95 1.17 -18.70
C ASN A 253 -23.83 2.43 -18.90
N THR A 254 -23.26 3.56 -19.33
CA THR A 254 -23.99 4.54 -20.15
C THR A 254 -23.08 5.09 -21.25
N ASN A 255 -23.56 4.86 -22.47
CA ASN A 255 -22.94 5.20 -23.73
C ASN A 255 -23.26 6.67 -24.06
N SER A 256 -22.25 7.49 -24.34
CA SER A 256 -22.41 8.72 -25.14
C SER A 256 -21.10 9.08 -25.80
N SER A 257 -21.03 8.69 -27.07
CA SER A 257 -20.08 9.13 -28.07
C SER A 257 -20.21 10.63 -28.35
N SER A 258 -19.10 11.36 -28.40
CA SER A 258 -18.81 12.27 -29.53
C SER A 258 -17.36 12.75 -29.51
N ASN A 259 -16.75 12.69 -30.69
CA ASN A 259 -15.38 13.06 -31.04
C ASN A 259 -15.10 14.58 -30.91
N SER A 260 -13.85 14.95 -30.63
CA SER A 260 -13.00 15.77 -31.53
C SER A 260 -11.61 16.02 -30.93
N ALA A 261 -10.60 16.05 -31.81
CA ALA A 261 -9.21 16.49 -31.62
C ALA A 261 -9.11 17.83 -30.87
N ASP A 262 -8.03 18.16 -30.15
CA ASP A 262 -6.65 18.28 -30.63
C ASP A 262 -5.69 18.46 -29.42
N SER A 263 -4.40 18.29 -29.69
CA SER A 263 -3.19 18.39 -28.86
C SER A 263 -3.18 19.31 -27.64
N ASP A 264 -2.64 18.82 -26.52
CA ASP A 264 -1.43 19.40 -25.91
C ASP A 264 -0.90 18.51 -24.77
N GLU A 265 0.41 18.52 -24.55
CA GLU A 265 1.08 17.77 -23.48
C GLU A 265 0.46 18.02 -22.11
N THR A 266 -0.01 16.95 -21.46
CA THR A 266 -0.11 16.88 -19.99
C THR A 266 -0.08 15.43 -19.54
N ASN A 267 0.89 15.11 -18.69
CA ASN A 267 1.06 13.92 -17.86
C ASN A 267 -0.20 13.02 -17.75
N CYS A 268 -0.33 12.03 -18.62
CA CYS A 268 -1.47 11.12 -18.65
C CYS A 268 -1.31 10.02 -17.59
N VAL A 269 -2.14 10.09 -16.55
CA VAL A 269 -2.56 8.90 -15.82
C VAL A 269 -3.21 7.96 -16.84
N VAL A 270 -2.54 6.85 -17.16
CA VAL A 270 -3.14 5.77 -17.96
C VAL A 270 -4.25 5.18 -17.10
N VAL A 271 -5.49 5.56 -17.41
CA VAL A 271 -6.69 4.85 -16.94
C VAL A 271 -6.77 3.60 -17.80
N SER A 272 -6.74 2.41 -17.17
CA SER A 272 -6.84 1.14 -17.88
C SER A 272 -8.24 0.95 -18.47
N ASP A 273 -8.31 0.38 -19.67
CA ASP A 273 -9.57 0.20 -20.41
C ASP A 273 -10.39 -0.99 -19.88
N GLY A 274 -9.87 -1.75 -18.90
CA GLY A 274 -10.51 -2.94 -18.37
C GLY A 274 -10.47 -4.17 -19.29
N LYS A 275 -9.86 -4.07 -20.49
CA LYS A 275 -9.95 -5.07 -21.55
C LYS A 275 -9.10 -6.30 -21.27
N TRP A 276 -9.66 -7.48 -21.52
CA TRP A 276 -8.94 -8.76 -21.46
C TRP A 276 -8.62 -9.28 -22.86
N ALA A 277 -7.44 -9.87 -23.04
CA ALA A 277 -6.96 -10.34 -24.32
C ALA A 277 -6.31 -11.73 -24.23
N TRP A 278 -6.35 -12.47 -25.33
CA TRP A 278 -5.61 -13.71 -25.45
C TRP A 278 -4.09 -13.44 -25.56
N PRO A 279 -3.23 -14.30 -24.99
CA PRO A 279 -1.79 -14.06 -24.89
C PRO A 279 -1.03 -14.28 -26.21
N PHE A 280 -1.71 -14.65 -27.30
CA PHE A 280 -1.10 -14.84 -28.62
C PHE A 280 -1.97 -14.23 -29.72
N LYS A 281 -1.36 -13.43 -30.62
CA LYS A 281 -2.08 -12.77 -31.75
C LYS A 281 -2.76 -13.76 -32.70
N SER A 282 -2.27 -15.01 -32.75
CA SER A 282 -2.79 -16.08 -33.59
C SER A 282 -4.16 -16.58 -33.13
N ILE A 283 -4.56 -16.31 -31.88
CA ILE A 283 -5.87 -16.69 -31.35
C ILE A 283 -6.93 -15.71 -31.89
N LYS A 284 -7.75 -16.16 -32.85
CA LYS A 284 -8.84 -15.37 -33.46
C LYS A 284 -10.23 -15.67 -32.88
N GLY A 285 -10.31 -16.59 -31.94
CA GLY A 285 -11.56 -17.09 -31.36
C GLY A 285 -11.30 -17.77 -30.04
N LYS A 286 -11.61 -19.07 -29.95
CA LYS A 286 -11.22 -19.90 -28.80
C LYS A 286 -9.81 -20.46 -29.00
N PRO A 287 -8.94 -20.43 -27.98
CA PRO A 287 -7.63 -21.04 -28.04
C PRO A 287 -7.69 -22.57 -28.18
N GLN A 288 -6.67 -23.15 -28.79
CA GLN A 288 -6.49 -24.60 -28.88
C GLN A 288 -5.89 -25.16 -27.58
N ILE A 289 -6.66 -25.10 -26.50
CA ILE A 289 -6.33 -25.68 -25.18
C ILE A 289 -7.35 -26.75 -24.84
N SER A 290 -6.90 -27.87 -24.27
CA SER A 290 -7.79 -29.00 -23.98
C SER A 290 -7.27 -29.87 -22.83
N GLY A 291 -8.16 -30.69 -22.29
CA GLY A 291 -7.82 -31.68 -21.27
C GLY A 291 -7.21 -31.03 -20.03
N ALA A 292 -6.07 -31.59 -19.60
CA ALA A 292 -5.38 -31.17 -18.39
C ALA A 292 -4.75 -29.76 -18.48
N GLN A 293 -4.81 -29.07 -19.62
CA GLN A 293 -4.26 -27.72 -19.79
C GLN A 293 -5.28 -26.62 -19.45
N LEU A 294 -6.56 -27.00 -19.24
CA LEU A 294 -7.64 -26.09 -18.90
C LEU A 294 -7.63 -25.74 -17.41
N PHE A 295 -8.20 -24.60 -17.05
CA PHE A 295 -8.38 -24.15 -15.66
C PHE A 295 -9.40 -25.04 -14.93
N GLY A 296 -9.20 -25.27 -13.63
CA GLY A 296 -10.15 -25.93 -12.75
C GLY A 296 -9.86 -27.41 -12.52
N ASN A 297 -10.90 -28.16 -12.12
CA ASN A 297 -10.78 -29.60 -11.79
C ASN A 297 -10.68 -30.46 -13.06
N VAL A 298 -9.49 -30.52 -13.66
CA VAL A 298 -9.25 -31.15 -14.97
C VAL A 298 -8.46 -32.48 -14.89
N GLY A 299 -8.02 -32.87 -13.69
CA GLY A 299 -7.27 -34.11 -13.48
C GLY A 299 -5.84 -34.07 -14.04
N GLY A 300 -5.39 -35.16 -14.65
CA GLY A 300 -4.07 -35.23 -15.29
C GLY A 300 -2.87 -35.46 -14.36
N GLY A 301 -3.08 -36.08 -13.20
CA GLY A 301 -2.01 -36.39 -12.24
C GLY A 301 -1.62 -35.23 -11.32
N ARG A 302 -2.31 -34.09 -11.40
CA ARG A 302 -2.12 -32.96 -10.48
C ARG A 302 -2.56 -33.29 -9.07
N LYS A 303 -1.88 -32.70 -8.09
CA LYS A 303 -2.32 -32.73 -6.69
C LYS A 303 -3.74 -32.16 -6.62
N ASN A 304 -4.66 -32.91 -6.02
CA ASN A 304 -6.10 -32.61 -5.94
C ASN A 304 -6.83 -32.40 -7.29
N GLY A 305 -6.19 -32.67 -8.43
CA GLY A 305 -6.79 -32.55 -9.77
C GLY A 305 -7.17 -31.14 -10.20
N PHE A 306 -6.80 -30.09 -9.43
CA PHE A 306 -7.06 -28.69 -9.75
C PHE A 306 -5.89 -28.08 -10.52
N HIS A 307 -6.22 -27.18 -11.45
CA HIS A 307 -5.29 -26.37 -12.22
C HIS A 307 -5.67 -24.90 -12.08
N ASP A 308 -4.71 -24.11 -11.63
CA ASP A 308 -4.80 -22.71 -11.21
C ASP A 308 -4.67 -21.69 -12.36
N GLY A 309 -4.39 -22.15 -13.57
CA GLY A 309 -4.26 -21.29 -14.74
C GLY A 309 -4.62 -22.00 -16.03
N LEU A 310 -4.12 -21.44 -17.13
CA LEU A 310 -4.24 -21.99 -18.47
C LEU A 310 -2.86 -22.20 -19.06
N ASP A 311 -2.64 -23.40 -19.60
CA ASP A 311 -1.36 -23.77 -20.23
C ASP A 311 -1.47 -23.63 -21.75
N PHE A 312 -0.63 -22.78 -22.33
CA PHE A 312 -0.55 -22.59 -23.78
C PHE A 312 0.71 -23.26 -24.32
N GLY A 313 0.52 -24.44 -24.91
CA GLY A 313 1.61 -25.25 -25.45
C GLY A 313 2.35 -24.60 -26.62
N THR A 314 3.61 -24.98 -26.78
CA THR A 314 4.42 -24.67 -27.98
C THR A 314 3.75 -25.15 -29.27
N ILE A 315 2.78 -26.05 -29.21
CA ILE A 315 1.90 -26.34 -30.34
C ILE A 315 0.51 -25.75 -30.04
N PRO A 316 0.01 -24.77 -30.81
CA PRO A 316 0.59 -24.14 -32.01
C PRO A 316 1.45 -22.88 -31.75
N TYR A 317 1.73 -22.53 -30.49
CA TYR A 317 2.20 -21.18 -30.14
C TYR A 317 3.72 -20.96 -30.16
N ASN A 318 4.53 -21.93 -30.62
CA ASN A 318 5.98 -21.83 -30.61
C ASN A 318 6.51 -20.62 -31.39
N LYS A 319 7.56 -19.98 -30.86
CA LYS A 319 8.24 -18.78 -31.37
C LYS A 319 7.33 -17.56 -31.51
N GLN A 320 6.19 -17.54 -30.83
CA GLN A 320 5.30 -16.39 -30.79
C GLN A 320 5.54 -15.56 -29.53
N ASP A 321 5.24 -14.26 -29.63
CA ASP A 321 5.22 -13.36 -28.49
C ASP A 321 4.12 -13.78 -27.51
N ILE A 322 4.49 -13.90 -26.24
CA ILE A 322 3.56 -13.95 -25.12
C ILE A 322 3.15 -12.51 -24.82
N LEU A 323 1.86 -12.24 -24.88
CA LEU A 323 1.30 -10.91 -24.69
C LEU A 323 0.63 -10.76 -23.33
N ALA A 324 0.63 -9.55 -22.81
CA ALA A 324 -0.12 -9.17 -21.63
C ALA A 324 -1.61 -9.45 -21.86
N ILE A 325 -2.23 -10.22 -20.98
CA ILE A 325 -3.65 -10.57 -21.06
C ILE A 325 -4.54 -9.46 -20.52
N HIS A 326 -3.99 -8.57 -19.70
CA HIS A 326 -4.69 -7.42 -19.15
C HIS A 326 -3.72 -6.26 -18.85
N ASP A 327 -4.25 -5.06 -18.64
CA ASP A 327 -3.45 -3.88 -18.33
C ASP A 327 -2.86 -4.00 -16.92
N GLY A 328 -1.63 -3.54 -16.73
CA GLY A 328 -1.06 -3.50 -15.39
C GLY A 328 0.37 -3.02 -15.33
N THR A 329 0.95 -3.20 -14.15
CA THR A 329 2.36 -2.91 -13.88
C THR A 329 3.07 -4.19 -13.52
N VAL A 330 4.19 -4.49 -14.19
CA VAL A 330 5.06 -5.61 -13.83
C VAL A 330 5.65 -5.31 -12.45
N TYR A 331 5.25 -6.07 -11.44
CA TYR A 331 5.68 -5.81 -10.06
C TYR A 331 6.70 -6.82 -9.56
N LYS A 332 6.83 -7.97 -10.24
CA LYS A 332 7.80 -8.99 -9.90
C LYS A 332 8.30 -9.72 -11.15
N ILE A 333 9.60 -9.95 -11.20
CA ILE A 333 10.24 -10.91 -12.11
C ILE A 333 11.23 -11.67 -11.25
N ASP A 334 11.08 -12.99 -11.16
CA ASP A 334 11.87 -13.83 -10.27
C ASP A 334 11.96 -15.24 -10.84
N HIS A 335 12.75 -16.10 -10.20
CA HIS A 335 13.08 -17.43 -10.70
C HIS A 335 12.96 -18.48 -9.61
N GLN A 336 12.36 -19.62 -9.95
CA GLN A 336 12.29 -20.78 -9.08
C GLN A 336 12.47 -22.07 -9.88
N GLY A 337 13.49 -22.84 -9.51
CA GLY A 337 13.73 -24.18 -10.06
C GLY A 337 14.10 -24.19 -11.54
N SER A 338 14.11 -25.37 -12.16
CA SER A 338 14.67 -25.54 -13.51
C SER A 338 13.97 -26.61 -14.35
N THR A 339 12.84 -27.12 -13.86
CA THR A 339 12.07 -28.20 -14.46
C THR A 339 10.60 -27.81 -14.57
N GLN A 340 9.85 -28.56 -15.37
CA GLN A 340 8.39 -28.45 -15.53
C GLN A 340 7.57 -28.79 -14.27
N SER A 341 8.21 -28.97 -13.11
CA SER A 341 7.56 -29.08 -11.80
C SER A 341 7.80 -27.84 -10.93
N ASP A 342 8.53 -26.86 -11.47
CA ASP A 342 8.87 -25.59 -10.85
C ASP A 342 8.25 -24.44 -11.67
N LEU A 343 8.22 -23.23 -11.11
CA LEU A 343 7.71 -22.04 -11.82
C LEU A 343 8.62 -21.58 -12.98
N GLY A 344 9.91 -21.96 -12.93
CA GLY A 344 10.94 -21.41 -13.81
C GLY A 344 11.10 -19.91 -13.58
N TRP A 345 11.39 -19.17 -14.63
CA TRP A 345 11.25 -17.72 -14.65
C TRP A 345 9.78 -17.36 -14.74
N PHE A 346 9.39 -16.41 -13.90
CA PHE A 346 8.03 -15.89 -13.91
C PHE A 346 7.99 -14.37 -13.87
N VAL A 347 6.98 -13.83 -14.53
CA VAL A 347 6.66 -12.41 -14.58
C VAL A 347 5.30 -12.23 -13.92
N CYS A 348 5.21 -11.36 -12.92
CA CYS A 348 3.94 -11.02 -12.28
C CYS A 348 3.55 -9.58 -12.63
N VAL A 349 2.31 -9.43 -13.10
CA VAL A 349 1.68 -8.14 -13.39
C VAL A 349 0.60 -7.88 -12.35
N LYS A 350 0.52 -6.64 -11.88
CA LYS A 350 -0.56 -6.19 -11.03
C LYS A 350 -1.35 -5.15 -11.79
N SER A 351 -2.61 -5.44 -12.01
CA SER A 351 -3.57 -4.60 -12.70
C SER A 351 -4.16 -3.58 -11.72
N ASP A 352 -4.48 -2.39 -12.23
CA ASP A 352 -5.02 -1.31 -11.40
C ASP A 352 -6.44 -1.62 -10.87
N ASP A 353 -7.17 -2.53 -11.54
CA ASP A 353 -8.46 -3.09 -11.11
C ASP A 353 -8.31 -4.28 -10.12
N GLY A 354 -7.10 -4.52 -9.64
CA GLY A 354 -6.80 -5.41 -8.52
C GLY A 354 -6.61 -6.87 -8.89
N TYR A 355 -6.47 -7.20 -10.18
CA TYR A 355 -5.96 -8.52 -10.56
C TYR A 355 -4.45 -8.62 -10.40
N TYR A 356 -4.01 -9.83 -10.12
CA TYR A 356 -2.64 -10.26 -10.17
C TYR A 356 -2.56 -11.35 -11.23
N GLU A 357 -1.64 -11.20 -12.16
CA GLU A 357 -1.37 -12.13 -13.25
C GLU A 357 0.02 -12.71 -13.05
N VAL A 358 0.20 -13.99 -13.34
CA VAL A 358 1.51 -14.63 -13.44
C VAL A 358 1.66 -15.28 -14.81
N TYR A 359 2.83 -15.06 -15.41
CA TYR A 359 3.28 -15.75 -16.62
C TYR A 359 4.50 -16.57 -16.17
N GLN A 360 4.41 -17.89 -16.24
CA GLN A 360 5.46 -18.80 -15.73
C GLN A 360 5.65 -20.00 -16.65
N GLU A 361 6.65 -20.83 -16.34
CA GLU A 361 6.98 -22.06 -17.07
C GLU A 361 7.40 -21.89 -18.55
N PHE A 362 7.70 -20.66 -18.98
CA PHE A 362 8.14 -20.37 -20.36
C PHE A 362 9.65 -20.14 -20.51
N ALA A 363 10.41 -20.25 -19.42
CA ALA A 363 11.88 -20.30 -19.40
C ALA A 363 12.36 -20.88 -18.05
N PHE A 364 13.36 -21.76 -18.06
CA PHE A 364 13.81 -22.44 -16.84
C PHE A 364 15.28 -22.22 -16.52
N ASP A 365 16.14 -22.14 -17.53
CA ASP A 365 17.55 -21.88 -17.30
C ASP A 365 17.73 -20.43 -16.83
N PRO A 366 18.50 -20.16 -15.75
CA PRO A 366 18.87 -18.80 -15.36
C PRO A 366 19.44 -17.96 -16.51
N GLY A 367 20.16 -18.59 -17.45
CA GLY A 367 20.74 -17.95 -18.63
C GLY A 367 19.75 -17.64 -19.76
N ASP A 368 18.50 -18.09 -19.67
CA ASP A 368 17.47 -17.86 -20.69
C ASP A 368 16.61 -16.61 -20.41
N LYS A 369 16.78 -15.97 -19.24
CA LYS A 369 16.00 -14.79 -18.83
C LYS A 369 15.89 -13.72 -19.92
N ASP A 370 17.03 -13.27 -20.43
CA ASP A 370 17.09 -12.15 -21.39
C ASP A 370 16.66 -12.56 -22.81
N LYS A 371 16.57 -13.86 -23.08
CA LYS A 371 16.05 -14.39 -24.35
C LYS A 371 14.52 -14.50 -24.29
N ALA A 372 13.99 -14.90 -23.14
CA ALA A 372 12.57 -15.19 -22.95
C ALA A 372 11.75 -13.97 -22.51
N ILE A 373 12.26 -13.14 -21.60
CA ILE A 373 11.52 -12.04 -20.97
C ILE A 373 11.89 -10.72 -21.63
N SER A 374 10.88 -9.95 -22.05
CA SER A 374 11.06 -8.65 -22.74
C SER A 374 10.74 -7.45 -21.86
N VAL A 375 10.17 -7.65 -20.67
CA VAL A 375 9.77 -6.60 -19.73
C VAL A 375 10.67 -6.54 -18.48
N LYS A 376 10.56 -5.45 -17.72
CA LYS A 376 11.27 -5.22 -16.46
C LYS A 376 10.28 -4.87 -15.35
N VAL A 377 10.68 -5.12 -14.10
CA VAL A 377 9.91 -4.65 -12.94
C VAL A 377 9.76 -3.13 -12.99
N GLY A 378 8.52 -2.66 -12.85
CA GLY A 378 8.14 -1.26 -12.98
C GLY A 378 7.51 -0.89 -14.33
N ASP A 379 7.67 -1.74 -15.35
CA ASP A 379 7.06 -1.48 -16.66
C ASP A 379 5.53 -1.50 -16.55
N LYS A 380 4.89 -0.50 -17.15
CA LYS A 380 3.47 -0.53 -17.43
C LYS A 380 3.24 -1.28 -18.74
N VAL A 381 2.31 -2.23 -18.72
CA VAL A 381 1.91 -3.04 -19.86
C VAL A 381 0.44 -2.83 -20.14
N THR A 382 0.10 -2.77 -21.42
CA THR A 382 -1.30 -2.77 -21.89
C THR A 382 -1.65 -4.11 -22.49
N ALA A 383 -2.92 -4.51 -22.45
CA ALA A 383 -3.38 -5.77 -23.03
C ALA A 383 -2.93 -5.88 -24.50
N GLY A 384 -2.26 -6.98 -24.85
CA GLY A 384 -1.65 -7.19 -26.17
C GLY A 384 -0.20 -6.70 -26.32
N GLN A 385 0.39 -6.06 -25.30
CA GLN A 385 1.81 -5.71 -25.25
C GLN A 385 2.66 -6.95 -24.96
N LYS A 386 3.85 -7.04 -25.56
CA LYS A 386 4.75 -8.18 -25.37
C LYS A 386 5.28 -8.25 -23.92
N ILE A 387 5.10 -9.41 -23.28
CA ILE A 387 5.72 -9.82 -22.01
C ILE A 387 7.01 -10.60 -22.26
N GLY A 388 6.96 -11.54 -23.20
CA GLY A 388 8.06 -12.45 -23.49
C GLY A 388 7.85 -13.22 -24.80
N THR A 389 8.61 -14.29 -24.98
CA THR A 389 8.50 -15.17 -26.16
C THR A 389 8.40 -16.62 -25.69
N LEU A 390 7.44 -17.37 -26.22
CA LEU A 390 7.38 -18.81 -26.00
C LEU A 390 8.27 -19.48 -27.04
N ASP A 391 9.39 -20.08 -26.63
CA ASP A 391 10.35 -20.68 -27.56
C ASP A 391 10.80 -22.07 -27.07
N SER A 392 10.39 -23.11 -27.79
CA SER A 392 10.73 -24.51 -27.51
C SER A 392 12.20 -24.85 -27.75
N SER A 393 13.01 -23.92 -28.28
CA SER A 393 14.46 -24.09 -28.36
C SER A 393 15.17 -23.77 -27.04
N LEU A 394 14.47 -23.14 -26.10
CA LEU A 394 14.95 -22.93 -24.73
C LEU A 394 14.83 -24.22 -23.92
N SER A 395 15.72 -24.38 -22.93
CA SER A 395 15.82 -25.61 -22.15
C SER A 395 14.54 -25.86 -21.35
N ASN A 396 13.98 -27.07 -21.49
CA ASN A 396 12.81 -27.56 -20.77
C ASN A 396 11.49 -26.81 -21.02
N VAL A 397 11.40 -25.92 -22.00
CA VAL A 397 10.17 -25.16 -22.27
C VAL A 397 9.20 -25.96 -23.14
N SER A 398 7.98 -26.18 -22.63
CA SER A 398 6.91 -26.85 -23.39
C SER A 398 5.66 -25.99 -23.57
N HIS A 399 5.43 -25.00 -22.71
CA HIS A 399 4.26 -24.14 -22.71
C HIS A 399 4.55 -22.83 -21.96
N VAL A 400 3.57 -21.93 -21.90
CA VAL A 400 3.49 -20.88 -20.86
C VAL A 400 2.26 -21.15 -20.01
N HIS A 401 2.43 -21.14 -18.69
CA HIS A 401 1.32 -21.16 -17.74
C HIS A 401 0.93 -19.73 -17.40
N ILE A 402 -0.36 -19.43 -17.48
CA ILE A 402 -0.89 -18.11 -17.12
C ILE A 402 -2.00 -18.25 -16.08
N GLY A 403 -1.70 -17.77 -14.87
CA GLY A 403 -2.60 -17.77 -13.73
C GLY A 403 -3.07 -16.35 -13.39
N VAL A 404 -4.29 -16.24 -12.88
CA VAL A 404 -4.88 -14.96 -12.45
C VAL A 404 -5.52 -15.11 -11.09
N SER A 405 -5.30 -14.15 -10.22
CA SER A 405 -5.85 -14.11 -8.86
C SER A 405 -6.24 -12.69 -8.45
N LYS A 406 -7.11 -12.58 -7.44
CA LYS A 406 -7.28 -11.33 -6.67
C LYS A 406 -6.34 -11.27 -5.45
N LYS A 407 -5.53 -12.31 -5.25
CA LYS A 407 -4.49 -12.45 -4.24
C LYS A 407 -3.13 -12.24 -4.90
N GLU A 408 -2.18 -11.67 -4.16
CA GLU A 408 -0.80 -11.56 -4.67
C GLU A 408 -0.25 -12.95 -5.02
N ILE A 409 0.44 -13.07 -6.16
CA ILE A 409 0.78 -14.36 -6.78
C ILE A 409 1.48 -15.30 -5.81
N MET A 410 2.49 -14.86 -5.06
CA MET A 410 3.23 -15.76 -4.16
C MET A 410 2.33 -16.30 -3.04
N ALA A 411 1.32 -15.54 -2.62
CA ALA A 411 0.33 -16.01 -1.67
C ALA A 411 -0.78 -16.87 -2.33
N ALA A 412 -1.00 -16.71 -3.64
CA ALA A 412 -1.89 -17.54 -4.44
C ALA A 412 -1.29 -18.93 -4.72
N GLU A 413 0.03 -19.01 -4.93
CA GLU A 413 0.79 -20.25 -5.13
C GLU A 413 0.63 -21.27 -3.98
N ALA A 414 0.42 -20.80 -2.74
CA ALA A 414 0.09 -21.69 -1.62
C ALA A 414 -1.23 -22.49 -1.83
N HIS A 415 -2.03 -22.07 -2.81
CA HIS A 415 -3.31 -22.64 -3.22
C HIS A 415 -3.30 -23.13 -4.68
N ALA A 416 -2.13 -23.30 -5.30
CA ALA A 416 -1.97 -23.76 -6.69
C ALA A 416 -2.75 -25.05 -7.01
N PHE A 417 -3.00 -25.88 -6.00
CA PHE A 417 -3.71 -27.15 -6.11
C PHE A 417 -5.08 -27.15 -5.41
N SER A 418 -5.65 -25.99 -5.13
CA SER A 418 -6.88 -25.84 -4.36
C SER A 418 -7.95 -25.08 -5.14
N ASN A 419 -9.11 -25.71 -5.32
CA ASN A 419 -10.28 -25.06 -5.89
C ASN A 419 -11.06 -24.30 -4.80
N ASP A 420 -10.45 -23.27 -4.24
CA ASP A 420 -11.01 -22.47 -3.14
C ASP A 420 -11.35 -21.03 -3.56
N GLY A 421 -11.29 -20.74 -4.86
CA GLY A 421 -11.56 -19.42 -5.42
C GLY A 421 -10.36 -18.47 -5.37
N THR A 422 -9.20 -18.92 -4.89
CA THR A 422 -7.95 -18.12 -4.98
C THR A 422 -7.60 -17.81 -6.43
N TRP A 423 -7.69 -18.81 -7.30
CA TRP A 423 -7.39 -18.67 -8.71
C TRP A 423 -8.65 -18.48 -9.55
N ILE A 424 -8.53 -17.72 -10.64
CA ILE A 424 -9.66 -17.23 -11.44
C ILE A 424 -9.53 -17.77 -12.86
N ASP A 425 -10.65 -18.30 -13.37
CA ASP A 425 -10.80 -18.64 -14.77
C ASP A 425 -10.89 -17.37 -15.63
N TRP A 426 -9.73 -16.78 -15.92
CA TRP A 426 -9.64 -15.51 -16.64
C TRP A 426 -10.08 -15.59 -18.10
N SER A 427 -10.20 -16.80 -18.68
CA SER A 427 -10.76 -16.95 -20.03
C SER A 427 -12.19 -16.41 -20.13
N LYS A 428 -12.96 -16.50 -19.04
CA LYS A 428 -14.33 -15.98 -18.95
C LYS A 428 -14.38 -14.46 -18.93
N LEU A 429 -13.29 -13.79 -18.55
CA LEU A 429 -13.20 -12.34 -18.55
C LEU A 429 -13.04 -11.80 -19.99
N ILE A 430 -12.43 -12.57 -20.88
CA ILE A 430 -12.35 -12.25 -22.32
C ILE A 430 -13.71 -12.43 -23.01
N GLU A 431 -14.48 -13.44 -22.61
CA GLU A 431 -15.79 -13.74 -23.21
C GLU A 431 -16.89 -12.75 -22.79
N GLY A 432 -16.74 -12.05 -21.66
CA GLY A 432 -17.67 -11.04 -21.17
C GLY A 432 -17.60 -9.68 -21.86
N ASP A 433 -16.55 -9.44 -22.65
CA ASP A 433 -16.31 -8.20 -23.42
C ASP A 433 -16.87 -8.23 -24.87
N LYS A 434 -17.63 -9.28 -25.24
CA LYS A 434 -18.20 -9.46 -26.59
C LYS A 434 -19.70 -9.17 -26.71
#